data_AF-A0A319DL42-F1
#
_entry.id   AF-A0A319DL42-F1
#
_cell.length_a   1.000
_cell.length_b   1.000
_cell.length_c   1.000
_cell.angle_alpha   90.00
_cell.angle_beta   90.00
_cell.angle_gamma   90.00
#
_symmetry.space_group_name_H-M   'P 1'
#
loop_
_entity.id
_entity.type
_entity.pdbx_description
1 polymer ?
#
loop_
_entity_poly.entity_id
_entity_poly.type
_entity_poly.pdbx_seq_one_letter_code
_entity_poly.pdbx_strand_id
1 'polypeptide(L)'
;MSQLQATATTQPQPQTATKSTNDYNLSHALNYGHAAGSPALLRFITEHIELVHNPPTPQPHSQSHGEPSYLSLDPSGRTIRLDSTSKILAPGLRAGWITAPAPIITKFLAYQENTTVAVSGPSQLMLYHLLDQTWGHQGFFTWLEYLSERYRVRPGVLVRVCERYLPREVCAWVVPECGMFVWVQVGWGGISFFEAAGGEVRRWILDVEERVVDGALRGVQVTKGSLFCVEGGRGDEELHFRMTFAVETEGGLVEGVRRFAEALREEFALG
;
A
#
# COMPACT_ATOMS: atom_id res chain seq x y z
N MET A 1 10.52 -73.95 -39.52
CA MET A 1 9.85 -73.80 -38.20
C MET A 1 10.73 -72.92 -37.35
N SER A 2 10.36 -71.65 -37.20
CA SER A 2 9.73 -71.11 -35.98
C SER A 2 10.75 -70.43 -35.04
N GLN A 3 10.85 -69.11 -35.22
CA GLN A 3 10.89 -68.05 -34.21
C GLN A 3 11.89 -68.11 -33.04
N LEU A 4 12.76 -67.09 -32.98
CA LEU A 4 13.35 -66.58 -31.73
C LEU A 4 13.55 -65.04 -31.83
N GLN A 5 12.71 -64.35 -31.05
CA GLN A 5 12.92 -63.12 -30.29
C GLN A 5 13.34 -61.81 -30.98
N ALA A 6 12.37 -60.88 -31.07
CA ALA A 6 12.62 -59.45 -31.09
C ALA A 6 12.82 -58.94 -29.66
N THR A 7 14.02 -58.48 -29.35
CA THR A 7 14.31 -57.65 -28.16
C THR A 7 13.94 -56.20 -28.49
N ALA A 8 12.93 -55.67 -27.78
CA ALA A 8 12.55 -54.27 -27.86
C ALA A 8 13.63 -53.41 -27.19
N THR A 9 14.42 -52.71 -27.98
CA THR A 9 15.31 -51.64 -27.49
C THR A 9 14.50 -50.36 -27.42
N THR A 10 13.94 -50.06 -26.24
CA THR A 10 13.28 -48.78 -25.93
C THR A 10 14.33 -47.67 -26.04
N GLN A 11 14.21 -46.79 -27.03
CA GLN A 11 15.00 -45.56 -27.06
C GLN A 11 14.51 -44.60 -25.97
N PRO A 12 15.41 -43.93 -25.22
CA PRO A 12 14.99 -42.95 -24.23
C PRO A 12 14.37 -41.74 -24.94
N GLN A 13 13.12 -41.41 -24.56
CA GLN A 13 12.49 -40.16 -24.99
C GLN A 13 13.31 -38.96 -24.49
N PRO A 14 13.47 -37.90 -25.30
CA PRO A 14 14.18 -36.71 -24.87
C PRO A 14 13.39 -35.99 -23.76
N GLN A 15 13.85 -36.11 -22.51
CA GLN A 15 13.37 -35.34 -21.36
C GLN A 15 13.97 -33.92 -21.37
N THR A 16 13.73 -33.16 -22.43
CA THR A 16 14.23 -31.79 -22.49
C THR A 16 13.10 -30.86 -22.87
N ALA A 17 12.57 -30.14 -21.86
CA ALA A 17 11.71 -29.00 -22.07
C ALA A 17 12.43 -28.01 -23.00
N THR A 18 11.90 -27.82 -24.20
CA THR A 18 12.44 -26.89 -25.19
C THR A 18 12.29 -25.46 -24.69
N LYS A 19 13.41 -24.74 -24.58
CA LYS A 19 13.47 -23.30 -24.28
C LYS A 19 12.76 -22.52 -25.39
N SER A 20 11.66 -21.83 -25.06
CA SER A 20 11.28 -20.63 -25.80
C SER A 20 12.17 -19.49 -25.31
N THR A 21 12.62 -18.63 -26.23
CA THR A 21 13.68 -17.64 -26.01
C THR A 21 13.23 -16.40 -25.23
N ASN A 22 11.96 -16.33 -24.81
CA ASN A 22 11.40 -15.21 -24.05
C ASN A 22 10.85 -15.61 -22.66
N ASP A 23 11.01 -16.88 -22.26
CA ASP A 23 10.49 -17.35 -20.98
C ASP A 23 11.43 -16.93 -19.84
N TYR A 24 10.84 -16.40 -18.77
CA TYR A 24 11.56 -16.14 -17.53
C TYR A 24 12.17 -17.45 -17.02
N ASN A 25 13.49 -17.48 -16.92
CA ASN A 25 14.17 -18.72 -16.57
C ASN A 25 13.83 -19.14 -15.13
N LEU A 26 13.03 -20.20 -14.99
CA LEU A 26 12.61 -20.75 -13.69
C LEU A 26 13.80 -21.11 -12.80
N SER A 27 14.93 -21.54 -13.37
CA SER A 27 16.13 -21.83 -12.58
C SER A 27 16.72 -20.57 -11.93
N HIS A 28 16.50 -19.38 -12.51
CA HIS A 28 16.86 -18.11 -11.88
C HIS A 28 15.79 -17.66 -10.89
N ALA A 29 14.51 -17.93 -11.16
CA ALA A 29 13.42 -17.62 -10.23
C ALA A 29 13.52 -18.41 -8.92
N LEU A 30 14.04 -19.63 -8.96
CA LEU A 30 14.08 -20.56 -7.83
C LEU A 30 15.46 -20.65 -7.15
N ASN A 31 16.41 -19.80 -7.52
CA ASN A 31 17.76 -19.78 -6.96
C ASN A 31 18.08 -18.38 -6.39
N TYR A 32 19.29 -18.20 -5.84
CA TYR A 32 19.74 -16.91 -5.33
C TYR A 32 19.59 -15.81 -6.39
N GLY A 33 18.80 -14.80 -6.05
CA GLY A 33 18.48 -13.67 -6.91
C GLY A 33 19.60 -12.65 -6.95
N HIS A 34 19.61 -11.82 -8.00
CA HIS A 34 20.46 -10.63 -8.07
C HIS A 34 19.86 -9.53 -7.19
N ALA A 35 20.69 -8.73 -6.53
CA ALA A 35 20.22 -7.65 -5.66
C ALA A 35 19.37 -6.61 -6.41
N ALA A 36 19.68 -6.35 -7.67
CA ALA A 36 18.89 -5.47 -8.53
C ALA A 36 17.51 -6.06 -8.92
N GLY A 37 17.26 -7.34 -8.66
CA GLY A 37 16.13 -8.07 -9.19
C GLY A 37 16.39 -8.63 -10.58
N SER A 38 15.36 -9.24 -11.19
CA SER A 38 15.49 -9.86 -12.49
C SER A 38 15.54 -8.83 -13.62
N PRO A 39 16.39 -9.04 -14.64
CA PRO A 39 16.52 -8.10 -15.76
C PRO A 39 15.18 -7.87 -16.49
N ALA A 40 14.36 -8.91 -16.61
CA ALA A 40 13.08 -8.82 -17.30
C ALA A 40 12.07 -7.94 -16.55
N LEU A 41 11.99 -8.08 -15.22
CA LEU A 41 11.11 -7.22 -14.41
C LEU A 41 11.67 -5.80 -14.31
N LEU A 42 12.99 -5.64 -14.17
CA LEU A 42 13.63 -4.34 -14.15
C LEU A 42 13.39 -3.55 -15.44
N ARG A 43 13.48 -4.21 -16.60
CA ARG A 43 13.13 -3.63 -17.91
C ARG A 43 11.69 -3.11 -17.88
N PHE A 44 10.74 -3.99 -17.57
CA PHE A 44 9.31 -3.63 -17.56
C PHE A 44 9.02 -2.44 -16.63
N ILE A 45 9.56 -2.46 -15.41
CA ILE A 45 9.35 -1.37 -14.45
C ILE A 45 9.98 -0.07 -14.94
N THR A 46 11.18 -0.12 -15.54
CA THR A 46 11.85 1.07 -16.09
C THR A 46 11.01 1.69 -17.20
N GLU A 47 10.60 0.89 -18.18
CA GLU A 47 9.75 1.32 -19.29
C GLU A 47 8.40 1.88 -18.78
N HIS A 48 7.80 1.22 -17.78
CA HIS A 48 6.53 1.68 -17.23
C HIS A 48 6.66 3.02 -16.50
N ILE A 49 7.72 3.22 -15.72
CA ILE A 49 7.98 4.48 -15.00
C ILE A 49 8.26 5.61 -16.01
N GLU A 50 9.01 5.35 -17.08
CA GLU A 50 9.20 6.31 -18.17
C GLU A 50 7.87 6.72 -18.82
N LEU A 51 6.98 5.76 -19.09
CA LEU A 51 5.64 6.04 -19.63
C LEU A 51 4.76 6.86 -18.68
N VAL A 52 4.86 6.61 -17.37
CA VAL A 52 4.11 7.36 -16.33
C VAL A 52 4.56 8.82 -16.27
N HIS A 53 5.87 9.06 -16.33
CA HIS A 53 6.44 10.39 -16.10
C HIS A 53 6.71 11.19 -17.38
N ASN A 54 6.78 10.53 -18.54
CA ASN A 54 7.02 11.14 -19.85
C ASN A 54 6.16 10.46 -20.94
N PRO A 55 4.82 10.60 -20.89
CA PRO A 55 3.93 9.92 -21.82
C PRO A 55 4.13 10.44 -23.26
N PRO A 56 4.27 9.57 -24.27
CA PRO A 56 4.55 9.97 -25.66
C PRO A 56 3.40 10.74 -26.32
N THR A 57 2.17 10.62 -25.81
CA THR A 57 1.01 11.44 -26.18
C THR A 57 0.15 11.69 -24.93
N PRO A 58 -0.50 12.86 -24.80
CA PRO A 58 -1.50 13.09 -23.75
C PRO A 58 -2.61 12.05 -23.93
N GLN A 59 -2.70 11.08 -23.02
CA GLN A 59 -3.68 10.02 -23.19
C GLN A 59 -5.09 10.57 -22.98
N PRO A 60 -6.05 10.30 -23.90
CA PRO A 60 -7.39 10.88 -23.85
C PRO A 60 -8.20 10.45 -22.61
N HIS A 61 -7.79 9.37 -21.94
CA HIS A 61 -8.37 8.86 -20.69
C HIS A 61 -7.70 9.41 -19.43
N SER A 62 -6.62 10.19 -19.57
CA SER A 62 -5.82 10.68 -18.44
C SER A 62 -6.39 11.92 -17.74
N GLN A 63 -7.72 12.04 -17.70
CA GLN A 63 -8.41 13.15 -17.03
C GLN A 63 -8.39 13.05 -15.49
N SER A 64 -7.50 12.26 -14.90
CA SER A 64 -7.27 12.26 -13.46
C SER A 64 -5.79 12.23 -13.08
N HIS A 65 -4.94 12.95 -13.80
CA HIS A 65 -3.59 13.19 -13.30
C HIS A 65 -3.69 14.02 -12.03
N GLY A 66 -3.57 13.33 -10.89
CA GLY A 66 -3.20 13.95 -9.63
C GLY A 66 -1.91 14.74 -9.78
N GLU A 67 -1.55 15.47 -8.73
CA GLU A 67 -0.39 16.35 -8.73
C GLU A 67 0.87 15.65 -9.27
N PRO A 68 1.67 16.33 -10.12
CA PRO A 68 2.87 15.75 -10.70
C PRO A 68 3.83 15.32 -9.59
N SER A 69 4.34 14.10 -9.68
CA SER A 69 5.32 13.62 -8.69
C SER A 69 6.61 14.44 -8.76
N TYR A 70 7.34 14.53 -7.65
CA TYR A 70 8.66 15.17 -7.62
C TYR A 70 9.63 14.64 -8.68
N LEU A 71 9.53 13.36 -9.05
CA LEU A 71 10.37 12.76 -10.10
C LEU A 71 10.14 13.42 -11.46
N SER A 72 8.89 13.75 -11.79
CA SER A 72 8.54 14.49 -13.02
C SER A 72 9.02 15.94 -13.00
N LEU A 73 9.23 16.51 -11.81
CA LEU A 73 9.62 17.90 -11.61
C LEU A 73 11.13 18.09 -11.41
N ASP A 74 11.91 17.01 -11.46
CA ASP A 74 13.30 17.01 -11.05
C ASP A 74 14.28 16.91 -12.23
N PRO A 75 14.67 18.04 -12.83
CA PRO A 75 15.69 18.06 -13.89
C PRO A 75 17.10 17.77 -13.36
N SER A 76 17.29 17.79 -12.03
CA SER A 76 18.59 17.74 -11.37
C SER A 76 19.00 16.36 -10.89
N GLY A 77 18.08 15.37 -10.90
CA GLY A 77 18.34 14.04 -10.39
C GLY A 77 18.69 14.05 -8.89
N ARG A 78 17.82 14.65 -8.06
CA ARG A 78 17.91 14.65 -6.59
C ARG A 78 16.79 13.85 -5.93
N THR A 79 15.79 13.45 -6.69
CA THR A 79 14.61 12.74 -6.20
C THR A 79 14.92 11.25 -6.04
N ILE A 80 14.56 10.72 -4.88
CA ILE A 80 14.49 9.28 -4.63
C ILE A 80 13.00 8.95 -4.51
N ARG A 81 12.52 8.12 -5.43
CA ARG A 81 11.15 7.61 -5.43
C ARG A 81 11.14 6.16 -4.98
N LEU A 82 10.23 5.83 -4.06
CA LEU A 82 10.00 4.49 -3.56
C LEU A 82 8.59 4.05 -3.92
N ASP A 83 8.48 2.95 -4.64
CA ASP A 83 7.21 2.35 -5.03
C ASP A 83 7.06 0.95 -4.43
N SER A 84 5.82 0.52 -4.23
CA SER A 84 5.53 -0.80 -3.69
C SER A 84 4.30 -1.43 -4.31
N THR A 85 4.40 -2.73 -4.58
CA THR A 85 3.25 -3.57 -4.97
C THR A 85 2.20 -3.72 -3.87
N SER A 86 2.53 -3.33 -2.63
CA SER A 86 1.73 -3.69 -1.46
C SER A 86 0.30 -3.15 -1.48
N LYS A 87 0.08 -1.98 -2.10
CA LYS A 87 -1.21 -1.27 -2.10
C LYS A 87 -1.84 -1.22 -3.49
N ILE A 88 -1.16 -1.78 -4.48
CA ILE A 88 -1.61 -1.81 -5.88
C ILE A 88 -1.82 -3.24 -6.40
N LEU A 89 -1.19 -4.25 -5.80
CA LEU A 89 -1.36 -5.66 -6.16
C LEU A 89 -1.63 -6.50 -4.91
N ALA A 90 -0.60 -6.78 -4.12
CA ALA A 90 -0.74 -7.54 -2.88
C ALA A 90 0.42 -7.27 -1.91
N PRO A 91 0.15 -7.03 -0.61
CA PRO A 91 1.20 -6.83 0.39
C PRO A 91 2.09 -8.05 0.60
N GLY A 92 1.55 -9.27 0.40
CA GLY A 92 2.27 -10.53 0.57
C GLY A 92 3.41 -10.76 -0.43
N LEU A 93 3.43 -10.06 -1.56
CA LEU A 93 4.49 -10.19 -2.57
C LEU A 93 5.85 -9.72 -2.06
N ARG A 94 5.85 -8.84 -1.04
CA ARG A 94 7.04 -8.19 -0.48
C ARG A 94 7.95 -7.56 -1.54
N ALA A 95 7.34 -7.02 -2.59
CA ALA A 95 8.05 -6.44 -3.72
C ALA A 95 7.78 -4.93 -3.86
N GLY A 96 8.82 -4.22 -4.27
CA GLY A 96 8.81 -2.80 -4.58
C GLY A 96 10.04 -2.45 -5.40
N TRP A 97 10.14 -1.20 -5.81
CA TRP A 97 11.28 -0.70 -6.56
C TRP A 97 11.64 0.72 -6.12
N ILE A 98 12.88 1.10 -6.45
CA ILE A 98 13.44 2.42 -6.18
C ILE A 98 13.84 3.05 -7.50
N THR A 99 13.44 4.30 -7.71
CA THR A 99 13.91 5.14 -8.80
C THR A 99 14.73 6.28 -8.22
N ALA A 100 16.02 6.30 -8.52
CA ALA A 100 16.96 7.26 -7.96
C ALA A 100 18.17 7.45 -8.90
N PRO A 101 18.97 8.51 -8.69
CA PRO A 101 20.22 8.71 -9.43
C PRO A 101 21.17 7.51 -9.28
N ALA A 102 21.90 7.19 -10.36
CA ALA A 102 22.79 6.04 -10.41
C ALA A 102 23.77 5.94 -9.21
N PRO A 103 24.41 7.02 -8.72
CA PRO A 103 25.30 6.93 -7.55
C PRO A 103 24.60 6.46 -6.27
N ILE A 104 23.30 6.73 -6.13
CA ILE A 104 22.48 6.28 -5.00
C ILE A 104 22.11 4.81 -5.18
N ILE A 105 21.70 4.41 -6.38
CA ILE A 105 21.38 3.02 -6.71
C ILE A 105 22.59 2.10 -6.48
N THR A 106 23.81 2.51 -6.86
CA THR A 106 25.02 1.72 -6.59
C THR A 106 25.22 1.44 -5.11
N LYS A 107 25.02 2.46 -4.25
CA LYS A 107 25.11 2.30 -2.79
C LYS A 107 23.98 1.45 -2.23
N PHE A 108 22.77 1.61 -2.76
CA PHE A 108 21.60 0.83 -2.38
C PHE A 108 21.80 -0.66 -2.66
N LEU A 109 22.31 -1.01 -3.85
CA LEU A 109 22.60 -2.39 -4.23
C LEU A 109 23.67 -3.01 -3.32
N ALA A 110 24.76 -2.29 -3.04
CA ALA A 110 25.80 -2.76 -2.13
C ALA A 110 25.25 -3.03 -0.71
N TYR A 111 24.35 -2.18 -0.22
CA TYR A 111 23.68 -2.40 1.06
C TYR A 111 22.71 -3.58 1.02
N GLN A 112 21.99 -3.75 -0.09
CA GLN A 112 21.03 -4.84 -0.28
C GLN A 112 21.72 -6.21 -0.29
N GLU A 113 22.86 -6.34 -0.98
CA GLU A 113 23.68 -7.56 -1.02
C GLU A 113 24.12 -8.04 0.38
N ASN A 114 24.31 -7.11 1.32
CA ASN A 114 24.74 -7.42 2.69
C ASN A 114 23.58 -7.58 3.68
N THR A 115 22.33 -7.36 3.25
CA THR A 115 21.15 -7.38 4.13
C THR A 115 20.09 -8.35 3.64
N THR A 116 19.17 -7.88 2.80
CA THR A 116 18.02 -8.65 2.31
C THR A 116 18.35 -9.48 1.08
N VAL A 117 19.53 -9.27 0.48
CA VAL A 117 20.06 -9.91 -0.73
C VAL A 117 19.22 -9.64 -1.97
N ALA A 118 17.98 -10.10 -2.03
CA ALA A 118 17.09 -9.91 -3.17
C ALA A 118 15.62 -10.07 -2.77
N VAL A 119 14.72 -9.56 -3.62
CA VAL A 119 13.29 -9.89 -3.53
C VAL A 119 13.09 -11.38 -3.85
N SER A 120 12.11 -12.02 -3.20
CA SER A 120 11.73 -13.42 -3.47
C SER A 120 11.59 -13.70 -4.98
N GLY A 121 12.37 -14.66 -5.49
CA GLY A 121 12.39 -15.01 -6.91
C GLY A 121 11.02 -15.51 -7.43
N PRO A 122 10.26 -16.34 -6.68
CA PRO A 122 8.87 -16.65 -7.01
C PRO A 122 7.97 -15.41 -7.10
N SER A 123 8.09 -14.45 -6.18
CA SER A 123 7.32 -13.19 -6.25
C SER A 123 7.66 -12.41 -7.51
N GLN A 124 8.95 -12.33 -7.87
CA GLN A 124 9.39 -11.67 -9.11
C GLN A 124 8.85 -12.37 -10.35
N LEU A 125 8.83 -13.71 -10.37
CA LEU A 125 8.26 -14.50 -11.47
C LEU A 125 6.76 -14.24 -11.63
N MET A 126 6.00 -14.26 -10.52
CA MET A 126 4.57 -13.95 -10.53
C MET A 126 4.31 -12.54 -11.06
N LEU A 127 5.08 -11.56 -10.60
CA LEU A 127 4.99 -10.17 -11.07
C LEU A 127 5.32 -10.06 -12.55
N TYR A 128 6.38 -10.70 -13.01
CA TYR A 128 6.77 -10.70 -14.42
C TYR A 128 5.67 -11.29 -15.30
N HIS A 129 5.14 -12.46 -14.96
CA HIS A 129 4.07 -13.08 -15.76
C HIS A 129 2.80 -12.22 -15.78
N LEU A 130 2.43 -11.62 -14.66
CA LEU A 130 1.24 -10.76 -14.60
C LEU A 130 1.45 -9.46 -15.38
N LEU A 131 2.51 -8.72 -15.06
CA LEU A 131 2.75 -7.37 -15.54
C LEU A 131 3.25 -7.34 -16.99
N ASP A 132 4.25 -8.15 -17.33
CA ASP A 132 4.89 -8.13 -18.64
C ASP A 132 4.17 -9.04 -19.65
N GLN A 133 3.90 -10.28 -19.25
CA GLN A 133 3.39 -11.30 -20.19
C GLN A 133 1.87 -11.28 -20.35
N THR A 134 1.11 -10.91 -19.31
CA THR A 134 -0.35 -10.95 -19.35
C THR A 134 -0.96 -9.57 -19.60
N TRP A 135 -0.60 -8.58 -18.80
CA TRP A 135 -1.22 -7.25 -18.86
C TRP A 135 -0.51 -6.30 -19.83
N GLY A 136 0.81 -6.37 -19.89
CA GLY A 136 1.64 -5.31 -20.46
C GLY A 136 1.42 -3.97 -19.73
N HIS A 137 2.06 -2.91 -20.22
CA HIS A 137 1.91 -1.57 -19.63
C HIS A 137 0.47 -1.07 -19.65
N GLN A 138 -0.27 -1.32 -20.75
CA GLN A 138 -1.66 -0.85 -20.91
C GLN A 138 -2.62 -1.56 -19.96
N GLY A 139 -2.49 -2.88 -19.81
CA GLY A 139 -3.29 -3.62 -18.83
C GLY A 139 -2.98 -3.18 -17.40
N PHE A 140 -1.71 -2.84 -17.12
CA PHE A 140 -1.34 -2.32 -15.81
C PHE A 140 -1.94 -0.93 -15.55
N PHE A 141 -1.91 -0.01 -16.53
CA PHE A 141 -2.61 1.28 -16.43
C PHE A 141 -4.12 1.09 -16.19
N THR A 142 -4.75 0.23 -16.97
CA THR A 142 -6.19 -0.10 -16.83
C THR A 142 -6.52 -0.60 -15.42
N TRP A 143 -5.67 -1.48 -14.87
CA TRP A 143 -5.82 -1.99 -13.51
C TRP A 143 -5.69 -0.88 -12.46
N LEU A 144 -4.70 0.03 -12.60
CA LEU A 144 -4.50 1.14 -11.68
C LEU A 144 -5.67 2.14 -11.72
N GLU A 145 -6.22 2.43 -12.90
CA GLU A 145 -7.41 3.26 -13.06
C GLU A 145 -8.63 2.62 -12.40
N TYR A 146 -8.86 1.32 -12.65
CA TYR A 146 -9.90 0.55 -11.98
C TYR A 146 -9.76 0.61 -10.46
N LEU A 147 -8.55 0.39 -9.93
CA LEU A 147 -8.28 0.43 -8.50
C LEU A 147 -8.53 1.82 -7.91
N SER A 148 -8.09 2.87 -8.60
CA SER A 148 -8.30 4.27 -8.23
C SER A 148 -9.79 4.61 -8.13
N GLU A 149 -10.59 4.22 -9.12
CA GLU A 149 -12.04 4.45 -9.11
C GLU A 149 -12.72 3.74 -7.93
N ARG A 150 -12.32 2.49 -7.63
CA ARG A 150 -12.85 1.76 -6.46
C ARG A 150 -12.50 2.45 -5.14
N TYR A 151 -11.31 3.03 -5.04
CA TYR A 151 -10.89 3.78 -3.86
C TYR A 151 -11.43 5.21 -3.81
N ARG A 152 -11.93 5.78 -4.91
CA ARG A 152 -12.55 7.11 -4.93
C ARG A 152 -13.92 7.14 -4.25
N VAL A 153 -14.68 6.05 -4.35
CA VAL A 153 -16.04 5.96 -3.78
C VAL A 153 -16.02 5.68 -2.26
N ARG A 154 -15.05 4.89 -1.79
CA ARG A 154 -14.98 4.42 -0.40
C ARG A 154 -14.81 5.51 0.67
N PRO A 155 -13.96 6.54 0.51
CA PRO A 155 -13.87 7.63 1.47
C PRO A 155 -15.22 8.33 1.63
N GLY A 156 -15.96 8.52 0.55
CA GLY A 156 -17.31 9.10 0.60
C GLY A 156 -18.29 8.29 1.44
N VAL A 157 -18.20 6.95 1.41
CA VAL A 157 -18.99 6.07 2.30
C VAL A 157 -18.61 6.32 3.76
N LEU A 158 -17.32 6.23 4.09
CA LEU A 158 -16.85 6.40 5.46
C LEU A 158 -17.21 7.79 6.01
N VAL A 159 -17.01 8.83 5.21
CA VAL A 159 -17.35 10.21 5.58
C VAL A 159 -18.84 10.32 5.89
N ARG A 160 -19.75 9.85 5.02
CA ARG A 160 -21.20 9.88 5.27
C ARG A 160 -21.59 9.19 6.58
N VAL A 161 -20.95 8.06 6.88
CA VAL A 161 -21.17 7.35 8.12
C VAL A 161 -20.66 8.17 9.31
N CYS A 162 -19.49 8.76 9.21
CA CYS A 162 -18.97 9.69 10.22
C CYS A 162 -19.94 10.85 10.46
N GLU A 163 -20.52 11.45 9.41
CA GLU A 163 -21.47 12.56 9.56
C GLU A 163 -22.76 12.15 10.28
N ARG A 164 -23.15 10.88 10.15
CA ARG A 164 -24.38 10.34 10.73
C ARG A 164 -24.23 9.96 12.19
N TYR A 165 -23.08 9.40 12.59
CA TYR A 165 -22.91 8.79 13.91
C TYR A 165 -21.97 9.56 14.83
N LEU A 166 -20.90 10.17 14.31
CA LEU A 166 -19.92 10.85 15.16
C LEU A 166 -20.51 12.15 15.74
N PRO A 167 -20.29 12.41 17.04
CA PRO A 167 -20.74 13.64 17.67
C PRO A 167 -19.94 14.84 17.13
N ARG A 168 -20.59 15.69 16.33
CA ARG A 168 -19.97 16.87 15.69
C ARG A 168 -19.52 17.93 16.69
N GLU A 169 -20.06 17.92 17.92
CA GLU A 169 -19.62 18.81 19.00
C GLU A 169 -18.20 18.53 19.51
N VAL A 170 -17.68 17.32 19.30
CA VAL A 170 -16.33 16.94 19.71
C VAL A 170 -15.46 16.41 18.58
N CYS A 171 -16.03 15.96 17.46
CA CYS A 171 -15.27 15.39 16.36
C CYS A 171 -15.19 16.29 15.13
N ALA A 172 -13.99 16.41 14.57
CA ALA A 172 -13.76 16.91 13.22
C ALA A 172 -12.91 15.94 12.40
N TRP A 173 -13.07 15.98 11.08
CA TRP A 173 -12.29 15.16 10.16
C TRP A 173 -12.19 15.85 8.80
N VAL A 174 -11.14 15.51 8.07
CA VAL A 174 -10.92 15.98 6.70
C VAL A 174 -11.19 14.84 5.73
N VAL A 175 -11.91 15.13 4.65
CA VAL A 175 -12.12 14.17 3.57
C VAL A 175 -10.80 14.01 2.80
N PRO A 176 -10.20 12.80 2.75
CA PRO A 176 -8.93 12.61 2.08
C PRO A 176 -9.13 12.64 0.55
N GLU A 177 -8.29 13.39 -0.15
CA GLU A 177 -8.27 13.40 -1.62
C GLU A 177 -7.68 12.11 -2.19
N CYS A 178 -6.73 11.51 -1.47
CA CYS A 178 -6.06 10.27 -1.85
C CYS A 178 -5.75 9.39 -0.64
N GLY A 179 -5.49 8.11 -0.90
CA GLY A 179 -5.06 7.14 0.11
C GLY A 179 -6.22 6.29 0.65
N MET A 180 -6.05 5.83 1.89
CA MET A 180 -6.96 4.83 2.48
C MET A 180 -7.26 5.07 3.96
N PHE A 181 -7.00 6.27 4.45
CA PHE A 181 -7.17 6.64 5.84
C PHE A 181 -7.95 7.94 6.00
N VAL A 182 -8.82 8.00 7.01
CA VAL A 182 -9.45 9.22 7.51
C VAL A 182 -8.93 9.45 8.92
N TRP A 183 -8.53 10.69 9.18
CA TRP A 183 -8.12 11.15 10.51
C TRP A 183 -9.29 11.87 11.17
N VAL A 184 -9.67 11.40 12.35
CA VAL A 184 -10.71 11.99 13.19
C VAL A 184 -10.02 12.65 14.36
N GLN A 185 -10.08 13.98 14.40
CA GLN A 185 -9.65 14.80 15.52
C GLN A 185 -10.79 14.89 16.53
N VAL A 186 -10.47 14.66 17.81
CA VAL A 186 -11.39 14.77 18.93
C VAL A 186 -11.00 15.97 19.79
N GLY A 187 -11.99 16.76 20.17
CA GLY A 187 -11.84 18.04 20.87
C GLY A 187 -11.95 19.29 20.00
N TRP A 188 -12.47 19.14 18.79
CA TRP A 188 -12.74 20.27 17.89
C TRP A 188 -14.00 21.02 18.35
N GLY A 189 -13.87 22.24 18.89
CA GLY A 189 -15.02 23.03 19.36
C GLY A 189 -14.84 23.83 20.65
N GLY A 190 -13.62 23.90 21.20
CA GLY A 190 -13.34 24.76 22.36
C GLY A 190 -13.64 24.13 23.72
N ILE A 191 -13.83 22.81 23.80
CA ILE A 191 -13.72 22.11 25.08
C ILE A 191 -12.26 22.26 25.54
N SER A 192 -12.05 23.04 26.59
CA SER A 192 -10.75 23.21 27.24
C SER A 192 -10.38 21.91 27.98
N PHE A 193 -9.90 20.90 27.25
CA PHE A 193 -9.34 19.70 27.88
C PHE A 193 -8.09 20.01 28.71
N PHE A 194 -7.52 21.21 28.54
CA PHE A 194 -6.46 21.75 29.38
C PHE A 194 -6.85 21.84 30.86
N GLU A 195 -8.12 22.12 31.18
CA GLU A 195 -8.59 22.15 32.59
C GLU A 195 -8.74 20.74 33.17
N ALA A 196 -9.19 19.77 32.35
CA ALA A 196 -9.33 18.36 32.75
C ALA A 196 -7.99 17.62 32.85
N ALA A 197 -7.00 18.00 32.04
CA ALA A 197 -5.68 17.36 31.98
C ALA A 197 -4.75 17.74 33.14
N GLY A 198 -5.13 18.69 34.01
CA GLY A 198 -4.35 19.07 35.19
C GLY A 198 -2.91 19.55 34.88
N GLY A 199 -2.66 19.99 33.64
CA GLY A 199 -1.33 20.39 33.16
C GLY A 199 -0.50 19.31 32.46
N GLU A 200 -0.94 18.04 32.42
CA GLU A 200 -0.27 16.94 31.69
C GLU A 200 -1.12 16.45 30.49
N VAL A 201 -1.27 17.31 29.47
CA VAL A 201 -2.11 17.06 28.27
C VAL A 201 -1.79 15.72 27.60
N ARG A 202 -0.50 15.41 27.41
CA ARG A 202 -0.09 14.18 26.73
C ARG A 202 -0.48 12.92 27.48
N ARG A 203 -0.34 12.91 28.81
CA ARG A 203 -0.76 11.78 29.63
C ARG A 203 -2.27 11.60 29.55
N TRP A 204 -3.01 12.70 29.64
CA TRP A 204 -4.46 12.69 29.47
C TRP A 204 -4.87 12.13 28.09
N ILE A 205 -4.20 12.52 26.99
CA ILE A 205 -4.44 11.97 25.65
C ILE A 205 -4.25 10.45 25.62
N LEU A 206 -3.12 9.96 26.15
CA LEU A 206 -2.82 8.52 26.17
C LEU A 206 -3.88 7.72 26.94
N ASP A 207 -4.30 8.25 28.09
CA ASP A 207 -5.30 7.61 28.94
C ASP A 207 -6.68 7.58 28.25
N VAL A 208 -7.07 8.67 27.58
CA VAL A 208 -8.32 8.74 26.80
C VAL A 208 -8.28 7.80 25.60
N GLU A 209 -7.17 7.78 24.85
CA GLU A 209 -7.03 6.86 23.71
C GLU A 209 -7.15 5.40 24.13
N GLU A 210 -6.60 5.03 25.29
CA GLU A 210 -6.73 3.69 25.83
C GLU A 210 -8.17 3.36 26.21
N ARG A 211 -8.86 4.24 26.94
CA ARG A 211 -10.28 4.03 27.30
C ARG A 211 -11.20 3.96 26.08
N VAL A 212 -11.02 4.85 25.11
CA VAL A 212 -11.82 4.85 23.87
C VAL A 212 -11.56 3.59 23.07
N VAL A 213 -10.29 3.17 22.92
CA VAL A 213 -9.97 1.91 22.23
C VAL A 213 -10.57 0.72 22.98
N ASP A 214 -10.42 0.64 24.29
CA ASP A 214 -10.94 -0.48 25.09
C ASP A 214 -12.48 -0.55 25.10
N GLY A 215 -13.16 0.60 25.16
CA GLY A 215 -14.61 0.68 24.99
C GLY A 215 -15.05 0.22 23.60
N ALA A 216 -14.27 0.60 22.57
CA ALA A 216 -14.50 0.24 21.18
C ALA A 216 -14.13 -1.22 20.84
N LEU A 217 -13.26 -1.86 21.62
CA LEU A 217 -12.83 -3.27 21.45
C LEU A 217 -13.99 -4.28 21.55
N ARG A 218 -15.21 -3.84 21.86
CA ARG A 218 -16.48 -4.56 21.60
C ARG A 218 -16.79 -4.67 20.10
N GLY A 219 -15.77 -4.86 19.25
CA GLY A 219 -15.85 -5.24 17.84
C GLY A 219 -15.60 -4.13 16.80
N VAL A 220 -14.93 -3.04 17.18
CA VAL A 220 -14.24 -2.17 16.21
C VAL A 220 -12.80 -1.92 16.65
N GLN A 221 -11.87 -1.90 15.70
CA GLN A 221 -10.48 -1.55 15.94
C GLN A 221 -10.14 -0.24 15.23
N VAL A 222 -9.75 0.77 16.02
CA VAL A 222 -9.23 2.05 15.52
C VAL A 222 -7.77 2.19 15.92
N THR A 223 -6.98 2.95 15.15
CA THR A 223 -5.57 3.19 15.50
C THR A 223 -5.45 4.49 16.31
N LYS A 224 -4.80 4.40 17.47
CA LYS A 224 -4.42 5.55 18.31
C LYS A 224 -3.54 6.54 17.53
N GLY A 225 -3.80 7.83 17.64
CA GLY A 225 -3.06 8.90 16.99
C GLY A 225 -1.66 9.08 17.58
N SER A 226 -1.52 8.90 18.89
CA SER A 226 -0.24 8.99 19.61
C SER A 226 0.87 8.10 19.04
N LEU A 227 0.51 6.97 18.41
CA LEU A 227 1.45 6.07 17.73
C LEU A 227 2.14 6.71 16.51
N PHE A 228 1.65 7.85 16.03
CA PHE A 228 2.18 8.59 14.89
C PHE A 228 2.77 9.96 15.26
N CYS A 229 2.63 10.39 16.52
CA CYS A 229 3.14 11.67 16.98
C CYS A 229 4.63 11.57 17.34
N VAL A 230 5.38 12.60 16.97
CA VAL A 230 6.77 12.81 17.42
C VAL A 230 6.71 13.80 18.59
N GLU A 231 7.49 13.54 19.64
CA GLU A 231 7.52 14.43 20.81
C GLU A 231 7.88 15.87 20.42
N GLY A 232 7.08 16.84 20.86
CA GLY A 232 7.23 18.25 20.49
C GLY A 232 6.91 18.56 19.02
N GLY A 233 6.37 17.58 18.29
CA GLY A 233 5.93 17.72 16.92
C GLY A 233 4.51 18.28 16.79
N ARG A 234 4.11 18.56 15.55
CA ARG A 234 2.74 19.00 15.25
C ARG A 234 1.75 17.87 15.57
N GLY A 235 0.74 18.17 16.39
CA GLY A 235 -0.28 17.20 16.82
C GLY A 235 0.03 16.45 18.12
N ASP A 236 1.14 16.75 18.82
CA ASP A 236 1.50 16.11 20.11
C ASP A 236 0.53 16.44 21.25
N GLU A 237 -0.23 17.52 21.11
CA GLU A 237 -1.27 17.97 22.07
C GLU A 237 -2.70 17.80 21.51
N GLU A 238 -2.86 17.05 20.41
CA GLU A 238 -4.15 16.83 19.77
C GLU A 238 -4.54 15.35 19.86
N LEU A 239 -5.78 15.08 20.27
CA LEU A 239 -6.33 13.73 20.28
C LEU A 239 -6.83 13.35 18.88
N HIS A 240 -6.24 12.31 18.30
CA HIS A 240 -6.57 11.85 16.97
C HIS A 240 -6.79 10.34 16.92
N PHE A 241 -7.69 9.91 16.04
CA PHE A 241 -7.85 8.51 15.69
C PHE A 241 -7.76 8.32 14.18
N ARG A 242 -7.00 7.31 13.75
CA ARG A 242 -6.87 6.96 12.35
C ARG A 242 -7.77 5.76 12.03
N MET A 243 -8.67 5.98 11.08
CA MET A 243 -9.58 4.95 10.54
C MET A 243 -9.17 4.58 9.12
N THR A 244 -9.33 3.31 8.73
CA THR A 244 -9.10 2.86 7.35
C THR A 244 -10.37 2.38 6.68
N PHE A 245 -10.49 2.63 5.38
CA PHE A 245 -11.56 2.13 4.52
C PHE A 245 -11.06 1.13 3.47
N ALA A 246 -9.86 0.56 3.66
CA ALA A 246 -9.25 -0.37 2.70
C ALA A 246 -9.80 -1.80 2.79
N VAL A 247 -10.09 -2.29 3.99
CA VAL A 247 -10.36 -3.73 4.21
C VAL A 247 -11.86 -4.02 4.26
N GLU A 248 -12.61 -3.20 4.99
CA GLU A 248 -13.98 -3.52 5.38
C GLU A 248 -15.04 -3.33 4.28
N THR A 249 -16.17 -4.00 4.46
CA THR A 249 -17.39 -3.79 3.67
C THR A 249 -18.11 -2.52 4.11
N GLU A 250 -19.02 -2.00 3.29
CA GLU A 250 -19.82 -0.82 3.67
C GLU A 250 -20.62 -1.05 4.97
N GLY A 251 -21.24 -2.22 5.15
CA GLY A 251 -21.92 -2.56 6.40
C GLY A 251 -20.98 -2.64 7.60
N GLY A 252 -19.77 -3.17 7.40
CA GLY A 252 -18.71 -3.19 8.42
C GLY A 252 -18.24 -1.79 8.81
N LEU A 253 -18.10 -0.87 7.85
CA LEU A 253 -17.76 0.53 8.11
C LEU A 253 -18.87 1.25 8.90
N VAL A 254 -20.14 1.03 8.55
CA VAL A 254 -21.29 1.58 9.28
C VAL A 254 -21.24 1.15 10.74
N GLU A 255 -21.13 -0.16 10.98
CA GLU A 255 -21.14 -0.70 12.32
C GLU A 255 -19.90 -0.30 13.13
N GLY A 256 -18.73 -0.26 12.49
CA GLY A 256 -17.48 0.16 13.11
C GLY A 256 -17.54 1.60 13.61
N VAL A 257 -17.98 2.54 12.76
CA VAL A 257 -18.10 3.95 13.14
C VAL A 257 -19.21 4.14 14.18
N ARG A 258 -20.33 3.40 14.10
CA ARG A 258 -21.39 3.45 15.12
C ARG A 258 -20.85 3.08 16.50
N ARG A 259 -20.12 1.97 16.62
CA ARG A 259 -19.52 1.52 17.89
C ARG A 259 -18.46 2.50 18.40
N PHE A 260 -17.65 3.03 17.49
CA PHE A 260 -16.67 4.04 17.86
C PHE A 260 -17.34 5.34 18.36
N ALA A 261 -18.44 5.77 17.74
CA ALA A 261 -19.23 6.90 18.21
C ALA A 261 -19.82 6.67 19.61
N GLU A 262 -20.30 5.45 19.89
CA GLU A 262 -20.80 5.06 21.22
C GLU A 262 -19.70 5.14 22.28
N ALA A 263 -18.50 4.60 21.99
CA ALA A 263 -17.36 4.70 22.89
C ALA A 263 -16.96 6.16 23.18
N LEU A 264 -17.00 7.03 22.16
CA LEU A 264 -16.75 8.46 22.36
C LEU A 264 -17.84 9.13 23.22
N ARG A 265 -19.11 8.79 23.00
CA ARG A 265 -20.22 9.34 23.81
C ARG A 265 -20.12 8.92 25.26
N GLU A 266 -19.78 7.65 25.52
CA GLU A 266 -19.55 7.13 26.87
C GLU A 266 -18.38 7.85 27.56
N GLU A 267 -17.25 8.01 26.87
CA GLU A 267 -16.05 8.65 27.43
C GLU A 267 -16.28 10.14 27.72
N PHE A 268 -16.96 10.86 26.84
CA PHE A 268 -17.19 12.30 26.97
C PHE A 268 -18.55 12.66 27.59
N ALA A 269 -19.29 11.67 28.10
CA ALA A 269 -20.63 11.81 28.68
C ALA A 269 -21.60 12.60 27.78
N LEU A 270 -21.53 12.37 26.47
CA LEU A 270 -22.40 12.98 25.46
C LEU A 270 -23.67 12.14 25.33
N GLY A 271 -24.83 12.78 25.40
CA GLY A 271 -26.16 12.13 25.42
C GLY A 271 -26.52 11.29 24.18
#